data_AF-A0A1B6JQ81-F1
#
_entry.id   AF-A0A1B6JQ81-F1
#
_cell.length_a   1.000
_cell.length_b   1.000
_cell.length_c   1.000
_cell.angle_alpha   90.00
_cell.angle_beta   90.00
_cell.angle_gamma   90.00
#
_symmetry.space_group_name_H-M   'P 1'
#
loop_
_entity.id
_entity.type
_entity.pdbx_description
1 polymer ?
#
loop_
_entity_poly.entity_id
_entity_poly.type
_entity_poly.pdbx_seq_one_letter_code
_entity_poly.pdbx_strand_id
1 'polypeptide(L)'
;MREGQKIYFRGEGDQQPGLEPGDVIIVLQLKYHEKFQRSGDDLVMTHTLSLTEALCGFSLVVKHLDGRDLLVNHPTGQIVKPGTIKGIAGEGMPHYKNPFEKGNLYIKFDVTFPDNHFTSETKLQELESILPPRPQVTLPPLEDLEEVDLQEYDPNERRNDGARGEAYDDDEMPFAGPGVQCTHQ
;
A
#
# COMPACT_ATOMS: atom_id res chain seq x y z
N MET A 1 -17.55 14.13 17.44
CA MET A 1 -17.74 15.01 16.26
C MET A 1 -17.17 14.32 15.05
N ARG A 2 -17.67 14.61 13.84
CA ARG A 2 -17.23 13.97 12.58
C ARG A 2 -16.69 15.00 11.60
N GLU A 3 -15.89 14.55 10.64
CA GLU A 3 -15.44 15.39 9.53
C GLU A 3 -16.63 15.94 8.74
N GLY A 4 -16.52 17.18 8.29
CA GLY A 4 -17.57 17.89 7.56
C GLY A 4 -18.74 18.37 8.43
N GLN A 5 -18.73 18.09 9.74
CA GLN A 5 -19.77 18.58 10.64
C GLN A 5 -19.77 20.12 10.68
N LYS A 6 -20.96 20.70 10.46
CA LYS A 6 -21.18 22.15 10.47
C LYS A 6 -21.63 22.61 11.86
N ILE A 7 -21.01 23.66 12.36
CA ILE A 7 -21.36 24.33 13.62
C ILE A 7 -21.84 25.73 13.25
N TYR A 8 -23.06 26.06 13.65
CA TYR A 8 -23.73 27.30 13.31
C TYR A 8 -23.65 28.28 14.47
N PHE A 9 -23.14 29.47 14.18
CA PHE A 9 -23.14 30.63 15.08
C PHE A 9 -24.05 31.68 14.46
N ARG A 10 -25.28 31.76 14.98
CA ARG A 10 -26.33 32.60 14.39
C ARG A 10 -26.10 34.06 14.73
N GLY A 11 -26.20 34.94 13.74
CA GLY A 11 -26.03 36.40 13.94
C GLY A 11 -24.60 36.85 14.25
N GLU A 12 -23.61 35.98 14.10
CA GLU A 12 -22.19 36.28 14.32
C GLU A 12 -21.44 36.66 13.02
N GLY A 13 -22.17 36.86 11.92
CA GLY A 13 -21.63 37.29 10.64
C GLY A 13 -21.39 38.80 10.58
N ASP A 14 -21.08 39.30 9.38
CA ASP A 14 -20.80 40.72 9.16
C ASP A 14 -22.00 41.61 9.55
N GLN A 15 -21.72 42.66 10.31
CA GLN A 15 -22.73 43.59 10.82
C GLN A 15 -22.69 44.94 10.09
N GLN A 16 -23.87 45.44 9.70
CA GLN A 16 -24.07 46.79 9.18
C GLN A 16 -25.25 47.49 9.88
N PRO A 17 -25.22 48.82 10.07
CA PRO A 17 -26.33 49.55 10.69
C PRO A 17 -27.65 49.34 9.92
N GLY A 18 -28.69 48.90 10.63
CA GLY A 18 -30.03 48.70 10.05
C GLY A 18 -30.25 47.37 9.33
N LEU A 19 -29.25 46.47 9.31
CA LEU A 19 -29.37 45.11 8.76
C LEU A 19 -29.11 44.06 9.86
N GLU A 20 -29.83 42.94 9.79
CA GLU A 20 -29.55 41.80 10.65
C GLU A 20 -28.23 41.12 10.23
N PRO A 21 -27.33 40.81 11.18
CA PRO A 21 -26.09 40.11 10.87
C PRO A 21 -26.35 38.70 10.31
N GLY A 22 -25.48 38.25 9.42
CA GLY A 22 -25.52 36.88 8.89
C GLY A 22 -25.06 35.81 9.89
N ASP A 23 -24.98 34.56 9.44
CA ASP A 23 -24.52 33.43 10.25
C ASP A 23 -23.06 33.07 9.92
N VAL A 24 -22.29 32.68 10.94
CA VAL A 24 -20.98 32.05 10.77
C VAL A 24 -21.13 30.54 10.85
N ILE A 25 -20.68 29.84 9.81
CA ILE A 25 -20.71 28.37 9.74
C ILE A 25 -19.28 27.85 9.78
N ILE A 26 -18.93 27.18 10.87
CA ILE A 26 -17.64 26.50 11.01
C ILE A 26 -17.80 25.07 10.52
N VAL A 27 -16.97 24.66 9.56
CA VAL A 27 -16.91 23.27 9.06
C VAL A 27 -15.70 22.58 9.67
N LEU A 28 -15.92 21.47 10.37
CA LEU A 28 -14.83 20.69 10.93
C LEU A 28 -14.08 19.93 9.83
N GLN A 29 -12.78 20.13 9.75
CA GLN A 29 -11.88 19.37 8.86
C GLN A 29 -10.95 18.50 9.68
N LEU A 30 -10.81 17.23 9.26
CA LEU A 30 -9.87 16.32 9.89
C LEU A 30 -8.46 16.64 9.38
N LYS A 31 -7.53 16.89 10.30
CA LYS A 31 -6.11 17.03 9.96
C LYS A 31 -5.48 15.65 9.84
N TYR A 32 -4.58 15.51 8.88
CA TYR A 32 -3.74 14.33 8.74
C TYR A 32 -2.93 14.08 10.03
N HIS A 33 -2.78 12.81 10.39
CA HIS A 33 -1.95 12.37 11.50
C HIS A 33 -1.05 11.22 11.01
N GLU A 34 0.24 11.26 11.37
CA GLU A 34 1.25 10.37 10.79
C GLU A 34 1.00 8.89 11.09
N LYS A 35 0.49 8.58 12.29
CA LYS A 35 0.31 7.19 12.76
C LYS A 35 -1.10 6.66 12.66
N PHE A 36 -2.09 7.54 12.63
CA PHE A 36 -3.49 7.16 12.83
C PHE A 36 -4.33 7.81 11.75
N GLN A 37 -5.09 6.99 11.05
CA GLN A 37 -6.13 7.41 10.14
C GLN A 37 -7.48 7.18 10.82
N ARG A 38 -8.31 8.22 10.87
CA ARG A 38 -9.66 8.08 11.42
C ARG A 38 -10.60 7.54 10.36
N SER A 39 -11.39 6.52 10.72
CA SER A 39 -12.47 5.99 9.90
C SER A 39 -13.77 6.02 10.71
N GLY A 40 -14.55 7.08 10.55
CA GLY A 40 -15.75 7.29 11.37
C GLY A 40 -15.41 7.45 12.86
N ASP A 41 -15.83 6.49 13.68
CA ASP A 41 -15.55 6.44 15.12
C ASP A 41 -14.38 5.47 15.45
N ASP A 42 -13.83 4.79 14.44
CA ASP A 42 -12.68 3.89 14.57
C ASP A 42 -11.36 4.60 14.18
N LEU A 43 -10.25 4.02 14.63
CA LEU A 43 -8.90 4.41 14.26
C LEU A 43 -8.25 3.26 13.48
N VAL A 44 -7.45 3.60 12.48
CA VAL A 44 -6.66 2.65 11.69
C VAL A 44 -5.20 3.08 11.75
N MET A 45 -4.29 2.14 11.96
CA MET A 45 -2.86 2.36 11.84
C MET A 45 -2.21 1.20 11.06
N THR A 46 -1.07 1.48 10.45
CA THR A 46 -0.24 0.46 9.82
C THR A 46 0.98 0.20 10.69
N HIS A 47 1.31 -1.08 10.89
CA HIS A 47 2.50 -1.49 11.61
C HIS A 47 3.24 -2.57 10.81
N THR A 48 4.53 -2.38 10.64
CA THR A 48 5.39 -3.32 9.92
C THR A 48 6.01 -4.29 10.91
N LEU A 49 5.86 -5.58 10.67
CA LEU A 49 6.46 -6.67 11.42
C LEU A 49 7.57 -7.33 10.60
N SER A 50 8.59 -7.84 11.28
CA SER A 50 9.51 -8.81 10.67
C SER A 50 8.81 -10.15 10.44
N LEU A 51 9.31 -10.95 9.49
CA LEU A 51 8.84 -12.31 9.28
C LEU A 51 8.91 -13.15 10.56
N THR A 52 9.96 -12.96 11.37
CA THR A 52 10.12 -13.65 12.66
C THR A 52 9.00 -13.28 13.63
N GLU A 53 8.67 -12.00 13.79
CA GLU A 53 7.56 -11.57 14.65
C GLU A 53 6.21 -12.10 14.15
N ALA A 54 6.02 -12.11 12.83
CA ALA A 54 4.79 -12.60 12.20
C ALA A 54 4.56 -14.12 12.43
N LEU A 55 5.63 -14.91 12.55
CA LEU A 55 5.57 -16.36 12.77
C LEU A 55 5.68 -16.76 14.25
N CYS A 56 6.57 -16.10 14.98
CA CYS A 56 6.96 -16.46 16.35
C CYS A 56 6.25 -15.63 17.43
N GLY A 57 5.38 -14.69 17.06
CA GLY A 57 4.71 -13.79 18.01
C GLY A 57 5.53 -12.52 18.31
N PHE A 58 4.87 -11.53 18.91
CA PHE A 58 5.47 -10.23 19.19
C PHE A 58 4.79 -9.50 20.34
N SER A 59 5.50 -8.51 20.87
CA SER A 59 4.97 -7.51 21.81
C SER A 59 5.26 -6.12 21.27
N LEU A 60 4.19 -5.33 21.11
CA LEU A 60 4.21 -4.01 20.49
C LEU A 60 3.69 -3.00 21.52
N VAL A 61 4.38 -1.87 21.66
CA VAL A 61 3.87 -0.73 22.44
C VAL A 61 3.29 0.32 21.49
N VAL A 62 1.99 0.54 21.55
CA VAL A 62 1.30 1.59 20.79
C VAL A 62 1.06 2.79 21.70
N LYS A 63 1.70 3.92 21.40
CA LYS A 63 1.37 5.20 22.03
C LYS A 63 0.07 5.75 21.45
N HIS A 64 -0.99 5.76 22.24
CA HIS A 64 -2.33 6.15 21.83
C HIS A 64 -2.54 7.68 21.85
N LEU A 65 -3.64 8.17 21.27
CA LEU A 65 -3.93 9.61 21.13
C LEU A 65 -4.15 10.33 22.47
N ASP A 66 -4.51 9.60 23.53
CA ASP A 66 -4.67 10.12 24.89
C ASP A 66 -3.35 10.07 25.71
N GLY A 67 -2.25 9.68 25.08
CA GLY A 67 -0.92 9.62 25.68
C GLY A 67 -0.63 8.35 26.47
N ARG A 68 -1.59 7.41 26.57
CA ARG A 68 -1.34 6.08 27.17
C ARG A 68 -0.49 5.22 26.24
N ASP A 69 0.28 4.32 26.85
CA ASP A 69 0.99 3.25 26.14
C ASP A 69 0.20 1.95 26.25
N LEU A 70 -0.20 1.40 25.11
CA LEU A 70 -0.94 0.15 25.00
C LEU A 70 0.04 -0.98 24.66
N LEU A 71 0.20 -1.94 25.57
CA LEU A 71 0.98 -3.16 25.29
C LEU A 71 0.10 -4.17 24.56
N VAL A 72 0.39 -4.39 23.28
CA VAL A 72 -0.27 -5.35 22.41
C VAL A 72 0.60 -6.60 22.33
N ASN A 73 0.09 -7.71 22.87
CA ASN A 73 0.77 -9.00 22.81
C ASN A 73 0.08 -9.91 21.81
N HIS A 74 0.88 -10.52 20.94
CA HIS A 74 0.42 -11.53 20.01
C HIS A 74 1.18 -12.84 20.28
N PRO A 75 0.48 -13.92 20.66
CA PRO A 75 1.13 -15.13 21.19
C PRO A 75 1.94 -15.87 20.13
N THR A 76 2.94 -16.60 20.62
CA THR A 76 3.78 -17.47 19.78
C THR A 76 2.94 -18.58 19.13
N GLY A 77 3.25 -18.91 17.88
CA GLY A 77 2.53 -19.96 17.12
C GLY A 77 1.23 -19.50 16.44
N GLN A 78 0.77 -18.27 16.67
CA GLN A 78 -0.29 -17.68 15.85
C GLN A 78 0.32 -16.85 14.72
N ILE A 79 -0.01 -17.18 13.48
CA ILE A 79 0.58 -16.53 12.31
C ILE A 79 -0.16 -15.23 11.98
N VAL A 80 0.58 -14.16 11.71
CA VAL A 80 0.08 -12.93 11.08
C VAL A 80 0.48 -12.92 9.61
N LYS A 81 -0.49 -12.89 8.70
CA LYS A 81 -0.22 -12.81 7.26
C LYS A 81 0.00 -11.35 6.84
N PRO A 82 0.80 -11.08 5.79
CA PRO A 82 0.90 -9.75 5.21
C PRO A 82 -0.49 -9.20 4.85
N GLY A 83 -0.75 -7.94 5.19
CA GLY A 83 -2.03 -7.27 4.96
C GLY A 83 -3.15 -7.64 5.94
N THR A 84 -2.90 -8.50 6.94
CA THR A 84 -3.90 -8.84 7.96
C THR A 84 -4.24 -7.62 8.80
N ILE A 85 -5.52 -7.46 9.15
CA ILE A 85 -5.99 -6.40 10.04
C ILE A 85 -6.48 -7.04 11.35
N LYS A 86 -6.03 -6.53 12.50
CA LYS A 86 -6.55 -6.92 13.83
C LYS A 86 -7.08 -5.71 14.59
N GLY A 87 -8.14 -5.92 15.37
CA GLY A 87 -8.80 -4.88 16.15
C GLY A 87 -8.45 -4.95 17.64
N ILE A 88 -8.30 -3.80 18.27
CA ILE A 88 -8.26 -3.60 19.72
C ILE A 88 -9.55 -2.88 20.11
N ALA A 89 -10.39 -3.58 20.85
CA ALA A 89 -11.73 -3.10 21.18
C ALA A 89 -11.67 -1.88 22.12
N GLY A 90 -12.48 -0.85 21.83
CA GLY A 90 -12.63 0.32 22.71
C GLY A 90 -11.48 1.33 22.68
N GLU A 91 -10.49 1.14 21.79
CA GLU A 91 -9.35 2.06 21.64
C GLU A 91 -9.47 2.94 20.36
N GLY A 92 -10.69 3.17 19.89
CA GLY A 92 -11.00 4.12 18.82
C GLY A 92 -11.35 5.54 19.31
N MET A 93 -12.08 6.28 18.49
CA MET A 93 -12.54 7.64 18.82
C MET A 93 -13.81 7.59 19.69
N PRO A 94 -13.99 8.55 20.61
CA PRO A 94 -15.20 8.65 21.41
C PRO A 94 -16.42 9.02 20.55
N HIS A 95 -17.56 8.41 20.86
CA HIS A 95 -18.83 8.71 20.21
C HIS A 95 -19.26 10.15 20.51
N TYR A 96 -19.79 10.83 19.49
CA TYR A 96 -20.27 12.19 19.66
C TYR A 96 -21.45 12.23 20.64
N LYS A 97 -21.34 13.08 21.68
CA LYS A 97 -22.29 13.19 22.82
C LYS A 97 -22.32 12.00 23.79
N ASN A 98 -21.56 10.93 23.54
CA ASN A 98 -21.40 9.82 24.48
C ASN A 98 -19.90 9.44 24.59
N PRO A 99 -19.09 10.19 25.35
CA PRO A 99 -17.64 10.01 25.38
C PRO A 99 -17.18 8.72 26.07
N PHE A 100 -18.08 8.03 26.78
CA PHE A 100 -17.80 6.76 27.45
C PHE A 100 -17.82 5.57 26.49
N GLU A 101 -18.47 5.73 25.32
CA GLU A 101 -18.42 4.77 24.22
C GLU A 101 -17.36 5.20 23.22
N LYS A 102 -16.51 4.27 22.83
CA LYS A 102 -15.47 4.47 21.83
C LYS A 102 -15.60 3.40 20.74
N GLY A 103 -15.16 3.75 19.53
CA GLY A 103 -14.90 2.76 18.50
C GLY A 103 -13.68 1.90 18.82
N ASN A 104 -13.13 1.26 17.80
CA ASN A 104 -12.00 0.34 17.91
C ASN A 104 -10.76 0.90 17.20
N LEU A 105 -9.59 0.39 17.60
CA LEU A 105 -8.33 0.59 16.88
C LEU A 105 -8.03 -0.63 16.02
N TYR A 106 -7.91 -0.45 14.71
CA TYR A 106 -7.48 -1.47 13.77
C TYR A 106 -6.01 -1.28 13.39
N ILE A 107 -5.23 -2.33 13.53
CA ILE A 107 -3.83 -2.36 13.12
C ILE A 107 -3.73 -3.25 11.88
N LYS A 108 -3.36 -2.63 10.74
CA LYS A 108 -2.97 -3.34 9.53
C LYS A 108 -1.50 -3.74 9.66
N PHE A 109 -1.21 -5.03 9.51
CA PHE A 109 0.13 -5.56 9.58
C PHE A 109 0.72 -5.78 8.20
N ASP A 110 1.80 -5.10 7.90
CA ASP A 110 2.66 -5.41 6.76
C ASP A 110 3.85 -6.24 7.26
N VAL A 111 4.33 -7.20 6.47
CA VAL A 111 5.40 -8.11 6.89
C VAL A 111 6.61 -7.92 5.98
N THR A 112 7.75 -7.60 6.58
CA THR A 112 9.03 -7.46 5.90
C THR A 112 9.76 -8.80 5.91
N PHE A 113 10.08 -9.30 4.73
CA PHE A 113 10.90 -10.49 4.53
C PHE A 113 12.39 -10.13 4.68
N PRO A 114 13.23 -11.10 5.09
CA PRO A 114 14.67 -10.90 5.10
C PRO A 114 15.22 -10.74 3.67
N ASP A 115 16.39 -10.10 3.57
CA ASP A 115 17.08 -9.91 2.29
C ASP A 115 17.54 -11.24 1.68
N ASN A 116 17.89 -11.22 0.39
CA ASN A 116 18.47 -12.38 -0.28
C ASN A 116 19.76 -12.83 0.42
N HIS A 117 19.98 -14.14 0.48
CA HIS A 117 21.14 -14.77 1.14
C HIS A 117 21.28 -14.45 2.64
N PHE A 118 20.17 -14.20 3.35
CA PHE A 118 20.18 -13.89 4.78
C PHE A 118 20.76 -15.00 5.69
N THR A 119 20.91 -16.23 5.20
CA THR A 119 21.38 -17.37 5.99
C THR A 119 22.10 -18.44 5.14
N SER A 120 22.76 -19.39 5.80
CA SER A 120 23.48 -20.50 5.17
C SER A 120 22.55 -21.60 4.66
N GLU A 121 22.98 -22.37 3.67
CA GLU A 121 22.23 -23.50 3.11
C GLU A 121 21.80 -24.53 4.17
N THR A 122 22.65 -24.79 5.16
CA THR A 122 22.33 -25.69 6.28
C THR A 122 21.11 -25.22 7.08
N LYS A 123 21.00 -23.91 7.34
CA LYS A 123 19.86 -23.32 8.07
C LYS A 123 18.61 -23.24 7.20
N LEU A 124 18.76 -23.12 5.87
CA LEU A 124 17.64 -23.21 4.94
C LEU A 124 17.04 -24.62 4.93
N GLN A 125 17.86 -25.67 5.01
CA GLN A 125 17.38 -27.05 5.16
C GLN A 125 16.62 -27.27 6.47
N GLU A 126 17.10 -26.70 7.58
CA GLU A 126 16.38 -26.72 8.86
C GLU A 126 15.01 -26.01 8.73
N LEU A 127 14.96 -24.85 8.08
CA LEU A 127 13.72 -24.12 7.85
C LEU A 127 12.73 -24.92 6.98
N GLU A 128 13.22 -25.61 5.95
CA GLU A 128 12.39 -26.49 5.11
C GLU A 128 11.81 -27.67 5.90
N SER A 129 12.52 -28.18 6.91
CA SER A 129 12.01 -29.25 7.77
C SER A 129 10.86 -28.82 8.70
N ILE A 130 10.74 -27.52 8.98
CA ILE A 130 9.73 -26.94 9.88
C ILE A 130 8.51 -26.47 9.11
N LEU A 131 8.69 -25.98 7.88
CA LEU A 131 7.63 -25.44 7.03
C LEU A 131 6.91 -26.54 6.23
N PRO A 132 5.74 -26.25 5.65
CA PRO A 132 5.06 -27.18 4.75
C PRO A 132 5.98 -27.62 3.59
N PRO A 133 5.93 -28.90 3.18
CA PRO A 133 6.82 -29.42 2.15
C PRO A 133 6.55 -28.75 0.81
N ARG A 134 7.61 -28.64 0.00
CA ARG A 134 7.51 -28.12 -1.37
C ARG A 134 6.51 -28.96 -2.18
N PRO A 135 5.58 -28.34 -2.92
CA PRO A 135 4.72 -29.06 -3.85
C PRO A 135 5.56 -29.83 -4.87
N GLN A 136 5.22 -31.09 -5.12
CA GLN A 136 5.87 -31.85 -6.17
C GLN A 136 5.37 -31.37 -7.54
N VAL A 137 6.29 -30.92 -8.39
CA VAL A 137 5.97 -30.55 -9.76
C VAL A 137 5.97 -31.83 -10.61
N THR A 138 4.85 -32.12 -11.27
CA THR A 138 4.80 -33.20 -12.27
C THR A 138 5.29 -32.63 -13.59
N LEU A 139 6.50 -33.00 -14.00
CA LEU A 139 7.10 -32.50 -15.22
C LEU A 139 6.52 -33.26 -16.44
N PRO A 140 6.11 -32.54 -17.51
CA PRO A 140 5.88 -33.17 -18.82
C PRO A 140 7.13 -33.91 -19.34
N PRO A 141 7.02 -34.68 -20.43
CA PRO A 141 8.18 -35.25 -21.11
C PRO A 141 9.21 -34.17 -21.45
N LEU A 142 10.49 -34.46 -21.18
CA LEU A 142 11.61 -33.51 -21.32
C LEU A 142 11.73 -32.87 -22.72
N GLU A 143 11.24 -33.55 -23.77
CA GLU A 143 11.26 -33.06 -25.14
C GLU A 143 10.41 -31.78 -25.33
N ASP A 144 9.43 -31.55 -24.46
CA ASP A 144 8.54 -30.39 -24.49
C ASP A 144 8.88 -29.32 -23.43
N LEU A 145 9.99 -29.48 -22.68
CA LEU A 145 10.41 -28.53 -21.64
C LEU A 145 11.55 -27.63 -22.11
N GLU A 146 11.30 -26.31 -22.08
CA GLU A 146 12.33 -25.28 -22.18
C GLU A 146 12.62 -24.72 -20.79
N GLU A 147 13.89 -24.77 -20.37
CA GLU A 147 14.34 -24.19 -19.10
C GLU A 147 14.49 -22.68 -19.27
N VAL A 148 13.81 -21.92 -18.44
CA VAL A 148 13.82 -20.44 -18.46
C VAL A 148 14.05 -19.90 -17.06
N ASP A 149 14.89 -18.87 -16.98
CA ASP A 149 15.17 -18.16 -15.72
C ASP A 149 14.21 -16.97 -15.55
N LEU A 150 13.82 -16.72 -14.30
CA LEU A 150 13.10 -15.50 -13.95
C LEU A 150 14.06 -14.30 -13.97
N GLN A 151 13.63 -13.23 -14.61
CA GLN A 151 14.33 -11.94 -14.61
C GLN A 151 13.54 -10.92 -13.79
N GLU A 152 14.25 -9.97 -13.20
CA GLU A 152 13.60 -8.82 -12.55
C GLU A 152 12.82 -8.01 -13.59
N TYR A 153 11.61 -7.61 -13.21
CA TYR A 153 10.76 -6.79 -14.08
C TYR A 153 11.10 -5.31 -13.88
N ASP A 154 11.64 -4.66 -14.92
CA ASP A 154 11.77 -3.20 -14.98
C ASP A 154 10.64 -2.60 -15.84
N PRO A 155 9.70 -1.83 -15.26
CA PRO A 155 8.62 -1.18 -16.03
C PRO A 155 9.11 -0.12 -17.04
N ASN A 156 10.36 0.33 -16.95
CA ASN A 156 10.94 1.35 -17.83
C ASN A 156 11.78 0.77 -18.97
N GLU A 157 12.06 -0.53 -19.00
CA GLU A 157 12.74 -1.16 -20.12
C GLU A 157 11.81 -1.17 -21.35
N ARG A 158 12.07 -0.25 -22.29
CA ARG A 158 11.41 -0.25 -23.60
C ARG A 158 11.86 -1.50 -24.36
N ARG A 159 10.94 -2.44 -24.60
CA ARG A 159 11.15 -3.54 -25.54
C ARG A 159 11.53 -2.96 -26.91
N ASN A 160 12.80 -3.09 -27.27
CA ASN A 160 13.30 -2.72 -28.60
C ASN A 160 12.95 -3.83 -29.60
N ASP A 161 11.66 -4.13 -29.74
CA ASP A 161 11.13 -5.09 -30.71
C ASP A 161 10.69 -4.30 -31.95
N GLY A 162 11.55 -4.27 -32.97
CA GLY A 162 11.17 -3.77 -34.30
C GLY A 162 12.11 -2.72 -34.92
N ALA A 163 13.40 -3.02 -35.01
CA ALA A 163 14.28 -2.37 -36.00
C ALA A 163 15.11 -3.41 -36.76
N ARG A 164 14.46 -4.49 -37.24
CA ARG A 164 14.98 -5.27 -38.36
C ARG A 164 14.52 -4.56 -39.64
N GLY A 165 15.23 -3.50 -40.00
CA GLY A 165 15.16 -2.96 -41.36
C GLY A 165 15.76 -3.99 -42.30
N GLU A 166 14.91 -4.66 -43.07
CA GLU A 166 15.29 -5.46 -44.23
C GLU A 166 16.00 -4.52 -45.23
N ALA A 167 17.33 -4.51 -45.21
CA ALA A 167 18.14 -3.88 -46.25
C ALA A 167 18.24 -4.87 -47.41
N TYR A 168 17.24 -4.87 -48.30
CA TYR A 168 17.41 -5.41 -49.64
C TYR A 168 18.24 -4.42 -50.44
N ASP A 169 19.55 -4.69 -50.43
CA ASP A 169 20.52 -4.28 -51.42
C ASP A 169 20.35 -5.23 -52.62
N ASP A 170 19.73 -4.76 -53.72
CA ASP A 170 19.85 -5.43 -55.01
C ASP A 170 19.82 -4.38 -56.13
N ASP A 171 20.90 -4.38 -56.90
CA ASP A 171 21.31 -3.40 -57.89
C ASP A 171 20.56 -3.53 -59.24
N GLU A 172 20.50 -2.40 -59.97
CA GLU A 172 20.38 -2.21 -61.43
C GLU A 172 19.01 -2.17 -62.19
N MET A 173 18.58 -0.90 -62.43
CA MET A 173 18.19 -0.26 -63.72
C MET A 173 16.75 -0.47 -64.30
N PRO A 174 16.27 0.40 -65.23
CA PRO A 174 16.15 1.88 -65.25
C PRO A 174 14.73 2.36 -65.70
N PHE A 175 14.33 3.63 -65.50
CA PHE A 175 13.63 4.53 -66.48
C PHE A 175 12.94 5.77 -65.86
N ALA A 176 13.42 6.95 -66.31
CA ALA A 176 12.72 8.18 -66.73
C ALA A 176 11.57 8.86 -65.92
N GLY A 177 11.79 10.14 -65.57
CA GLY A 177 10.76 11.21 -65.70
C GLY A 177 10.71 12.28 -64.60
N PRO A 178 10.42 13.58 -64.90
CA PRO A 178 10.93 14.74 -64.14
C PRO A 178 9.90 15.55 -63.30
N GLY A 179 10.41 16.36 -62.36
CA GLY A 179 9.72 17.47 -61.65
C GLY A 179 8.99 17.03 -60.37
N VAL A 180 8.88 17.78 -59.27
CA VAL A 180 8.87 19.23 -59.03
C VAL A 180 9.21 19.47 -57.54
N GLN A 181 9.87 20.60 -57.21
CA GLN A 181 10.10 21.05 -55.83
C GLN A 181 8.88 21.78 -55.27
N CYS A 182 8.51 21.50 -54.02
CA CYS A 182 7.70 22.40 -53.20
C CYS A 182 8.30 22.51 -51.78
N THR A 183 8.83 23.69 -51.49
CA THR A 183 9.08 24.21 -50.14
C THR A 183 7.75 24.64 -49.52
N HIS A 184 7.59 24.61 -48.19
CA HIS A 184 6.70 25.54 -47.47
C HIS A 184 7.26 25.82 -46.06
N GLN A 185 6.94 27.04 -45.61
CA GLN A 185 7.40 27.80 -44.44
C GLN A 185 7.02 27.19 -43.09
#